data_AF-A0A926FMH5-F1
#
_entry.id   AF-A0A926FMH5-F1
#
_cell.length_a   1.000
_cell.length_b   1.000
_cell.length_c   1.000
_cell.angle_alpha   90.00
_cell.angle_beta   90.00
_cell.angle_gamma   90.00
#
_symmetry.space_group_name_H-M   'P 1'
#
loop_
_entity.id
_entity.type
_entity.pdbx_description
1 polymer ?
#
loop_
_entity_poly.entity_id
_entity_poly.type
_entity_poly.pdbx_seq_one_letter_code
_entity_poly.pdbx_strand_id
1 'polypeptide(L)'
;MAERFGAEVLRPEVAWVFTSATLTVDMRFDHFKAELGLAGSAELILDSPFDYGEQARLCVPRFLPEPNAFGRGEQLANLMIPLINKTPGAVSFSVPAIR
;
A
#
# COMPACT_ATOMS: atom_id res chain seq x y z
N MET A 1 -20.43 -14.92 -1.75
CA MET A 1 -19.08 -15.42 -1.37
C MET A 1 -18.71 -14.95 0.03
N ALA A 2 -18.80 -13.64 0.30
CA ALA A 2 -18.68 -13.04 1.64
C ALA A 2 -19.49 -13.76 2.73
N GLU A 3 -20.78 -14.02 2.48
CA GLU A 3 -21.70 -14.62 3.46
C GLU A 3 -21.30 -16.03 3.92
N ARG A 4 -20.80 -16.87 3.00
CA ARG A 4 -20.33 -18.22 3.34
C ARG A 4 -19.04 -18.20 4.14
N PHE A 5 -18.11 -17.32 3.79
CA PHE A 5 -16.85 -17.18 4.51
C PHE A 5 -17.07 -16.57 5.91
N GLY A 6 -17.88 -15.53 6.01
CA GLY A 6 -18.25 -14.92 7.29
C GLY A 6 -18.93 -15.91 8.24
N ALA A 7 -19.83 -16.77 7.73
CA ALA A 7 -20.46 -17.80 8.55
C ALA A 7 -19.48 -18.85 9.10
N GLU A 8 -18.39 -19.16 8.38
CA GLU A 8 -17.33 -20.04 8.87
C GLU A 8 -16.42 -19.35 9.89
N VAL A 9 -16.10 -18.08 9.66
CA VAL A 9 -15.23 -17.28 10.54
C VAL A 9 -15.88 -17.00 11.89
N LEU A 10 -17.21 -16.85 11.93
CA LEU A 10 -17.97 -16.52 13.13
C LEU A 10 -18.41 -17.76 13.95
N ARG A 11 -17.90 -18.95 13.62
CA ARG A 11 -18.18 -20.16 14.41
C ARG A 11 -17.56 -20.05 15.81
N PRO A 12 -18.31 -20.34 16.88
CA PRO A 12 -17.86 -20.08 18.25
C PRO A 12 -16.68 -20.96 18.71
N GLU A 13 -16.38 -22.04 18.00
CA GLU A 13 -15.30 -22.97 18.33
C GLU A 13 -13.91 -22.51 17.84
N VAL A 14 -13.83 -21.42 17.05
CA VAL A 14 -12.57 -20.97 16.43
C VAL A 14 -12.43 -19.44 16.55
N ALA A 15 -11.23 -18.97 16.90
CA ALA A 15 -10.89 -17.55 16.87
C ALA A 15 -10.06 -17.23 15.64
N TRP A 16 -10.40 -16.15 14.94
CA TRP A 16 -9.69 -15.65 13.76
C TRP A 16 -9.06 -14.29 14.04
N VAL A 17 -7.79 -14.12 13.66
CA VAL A 17 -7.08 -12.84 13.74
C VAL A 17 -6.57 -12.49 12.35
N PHE A 18 -7.07 -11.39 11.80
CA PHE A 18 -6.61 -10.82 10.54
C PHE A 18 -5.65 -9.68 10.85
N THR A 19 -4.41 -9.79 10.38
CA THR A 19 -3.39 -8.77 10.62
C THR A 19 -2.63 -8.48 9.33
N SER A 20 -2.43 -7.19 9.05
CA SER A 20 -1.59 -6.69 7.97
C SER A 20 -1.43 -5.18 8.13
N ALA A 21 -0.35 -4.64 7.57
CA ALA A 21 -0.03 -3.21 7.60
C ALA A 21 -0.94 -2.36 6.68
N THR A 22 -1.73 -2.98 5.80
CA THR A 22 -2.52 -2.28 4.76
C THR A 22 -3.97 -2.74 4.69
N LEU A 23 -4.55 -3.24 5.79
CA LEU A 23 -5.95 -3.67 5.83
C LEU A 23 -6.94 -2.51 5.81
N THR A 24 -6.54 -1.35 6.34
CA THR A 24 -7.42 -0.19 6.48
C THR A 24 -7.31 0.73 5.27
N VAL A 25 -8.42 1.40 4.98
CA VAL A 25 -8.48 2.55 4.08
C VAL A 25 -9.02 3.71 4.90
N ASP A 26 -8.31 4.84 4.91
CA ASP A 26 -8.69 6.02 5.70
C ASP A 26 -8.95 5.68 7.19
N MET A 27 -8.08 4.86 7.78
CA MET A 27 -8.20 4.39 9.17
C MET A 27 -9.49 3.63 9.48
N ARG A 28 -10.08 2.97 8.48
CA ARG A 28 -11.33 2.20 8.62
C ARG A 28 -11.22 0.83 7.97
N PHE A 29 -11.85 -0.18 8.57
CA PHE A 29 -11.90 -1.55 8.05
C PHE A 29 -13.16 -1.84 7.20
N ASP A 30 -13.97 -0.83 6.87
CA ASP A 30 -15.30 -1.01 6.30
C ASP A 30 -15.29 -1.82 4.99
N HIS A 31 -14.34 -1.53 4.09
CA HIS A 31 -14.16 -2.28 2.85
C HIS A 31 -13.83 -3.77 3.10
N PHE A 32 -12.84 -4.03 3.94
CA PHE A 32 -12.40 -5.39 4.26
C PHE A 32 -13.51 -6.23 4.93
N LYS A 33 -14.21 -5.65 5.91
CA LYS A 33 -15.32 -6.33 6.59
C LYS A 33 -16.49 -6.62 5.66
N ALA A 34 -16.83 -5.69 4.76
CA ALA A 34 -17.93 -5.87 3.82
C ALA A 34 -17.65 -7.01 2.83
N GLU A 35 -16.42 -7.10 2.32
CA GLU A 35 -16.04 -8.16 1.37
C GLU A 35 -16.01 -9.56 2.01
N LEU A 36 -15.75 -9.65 3.31
CA LEU A 36 -15.64 -10.92 4.04
C LEU A 36 -16.83 -11.27 4.92
N GLY A 37 -17.82 -10.37 5.05
CA GLY A 37 -18.99 -10.58 5.91
C GLY A 37 -18.68 -10.50 7.41
N LEU A 38 -17.68 -9.70 7.81
CA LEU A 38 -17.17 -9.59 9.19
C LEU A 38 -17.78 -8.40 9.94
N ALA A 39 -19.09 -8.19 9.79
CA ALA A 39 -19.78 -7.09 10.45
C ALA A 39 -19.76 -7.28 11.98
N GLY A 40 -19.43 -6.22 12.72
CA GLY A 40 -19.41 -6.24 14.19
C GLY A 40 -18.19 -6.91 14.82
N SER A 41 -17.18 -7.32 14.04
CA SER A 41 -15.92 -7.82 14.56
C SER A 41 -15.12 -6.73 15.27
N ALA A 42 -14.31 -7.11 16.27
CA ALA A 42 -13.41 -6.20 16.96
C ALA A 42 -12.32 -5.68 16.00
N GLU A 43 -11.94 -4.41 16.18
CA GLU A 43 -10.97 -3.71 15.34
C GLU A 43 -9.88 -3.10 16.21
N LEU A 44 -8.65 -3.12 15.69
CA LEU A 44 -7.51 -2.46 16.30
C LEU A 44 -6.64 -1.86 15.20
N ILE A 45 -6.36 -0.57 15.31
CA ILE A 45 -5.38 0.11 14.47
C ILE A 45 -4.22 0.52 15.36
N LEU A 46 -3.02 0.14 14.94
CA LEU A 46 -1.79 0.50 15.59
C LEU A 46 -1.05 1.48 14.68
N ASP A 47 -0.63 2.61 15.24
CA ASP A 47 0.20 3.55 14.52
C ASP A 47 1.58 2.95 14.20
N SER A 48 2.17 3.43 13.11
CA SER A 48 3.52 3.01 12.74
C SER A 48 4.53 3.45 13.79
N PRO A 49 5.44 2.55 14.24
CA PRO A 49 6.49 2.91 15.18
C PRO A 49 7.65 3.69 14.52
N PHE A 50 7.61 3.92 13.21
CA PHE A 50 8.70 4.56 12.45
C PHE A 50 8.56 6.08 12.39
N ASP A 51 9.68 6.77 12.53
CA ASP A 51 9.76 8.22 12.33
C ASP A 51 9.95 8.54 10.85
N TYR A 52 8.85 8.65 10.11
CA TYR A 52 8.90 9.01 8.69
C TYR A 52 9.45 10.40 8.43
N GLY A 53 9.39 11.32 9.41
CA GLY A 53 9.91 12.68 9.27
C GLY A 53 11.43 12.67 9.10
N GLU A 54 12.13 11.84 9.86
CA GLU A 54 13.58 11.70 9.76
C GLU A 54 14.02 10.57 8.82
N GLN A 55 13.23 9.50 8.69
CA GLN A 55 13.64 8.27 7.99
C GLN A 55 13.10 8.15 6.56
N ALA A 56 12.18 9.01 6.14
CA ALA A 56 11.63 8.99 4.79
C ALA A 56 11.69 10.36 4.10
N ARG A 57 11.85 10.36 2.78
CA ARG A 57 11.76 11.55 1.93
C ARG A 57 10.86 11.22 0.74
N LEU A 58 9.88 12.07 0.50
CA LEU A 58 8.98 11.96 -0.65
C LEU A 58 9.37 12.98 -1.71
N CYS A 59 9.66 12.51 -2.92
CA CYS A 59 9.93 13.38 -4.07
C CYS A 59 8.82 13.21 -5.10
N VAL A 60 8.10 14.29 -5.41
CA VAL A 60 7.07 14.32 -6.45
C VAL A 60 7.59 15.16 -7.63
N PRO A 61 8.10 14.53 -8.71
CA PRO A 61 8.59 15.25 -9.88
C PRO A 61 7.48 16.02 -10.59
N ARG A 62 7.68 17.34 -10.78
CA ARG A 62 6.68 18.25 -11.39
C ARG A 62 6.68 18.29 -12.91
N PHE A 63 7.74 17.82 -13.56
CA PHE A 63 7.98 18.02 -15.00
C PHE A 63 7.96 16.73 -15.81
N LEU A 64 7.33 15.67 -15.28
CA LEU A 64 7.18 14.43 -16.04
C LEU A 64 6.02 14.54 -17.04
N PRO A 65 6.22 14.15 -18.32
CA PRO A 65 5.17 14.07 -19.34
C PRO A 65 4.05 13.12 -18.94
N GLU A 66 2.90 13.11 -19.62
CA GLU A 66 1.82 12.14 -19.34
C GLU A 66 2.28 10.67 -19.35
N PRO A 67 1.67 9.75 -18.58
CA PRO A 67 2.09 8.34 -18.48
C PRO A 67 2.29 7.61 -19.81
N ASN A 68 1.54 7.98 -20.86
CA ASN A 68 1.59 7.41 -22.20
C ASN A 68 2.47 8.20 -23.19
N ALA A 69 3.12 9.28 -22.75
CA ALA A 69 3.92 10.12 -23.62
C ALA A 69 5.23 9.41 -24.03
N PHE A 70 5.57 9.54 -25.31
CA PHE A 70 6.83 9.05 -25.84
C PHE A 70 8.02 9.66 -25.10
N GLY A 71 9.02 8.84 -24.76
CA GLY A 71 10.22 9.30 -24.06
C GLY A 71 10.07 9.55 -22.55
N ARG A 72 8.89 9.36 -21.95
CA ARG A 72 8.69 9.53 -20.49
C ARG A 72 9.64 8.67 -19.66
N GLY A 73 9.88 7.42 -20.08
CA GLY A 73 10.80 6.51 -19.38
C GLY A 73 12.23 7.03 -19.32
N GLU A 74 12.74 7.58 -20.42
CA GLU A 74 14.07 8.19 -20.47
C GLU A 74 14.17 9.44 -19.59
N GLN A 75 13.15 10.30 -19.63
CA GLN A 75 13.09 11.48 -18.76
C GLN A 75 13.01 11.10 -17.27
N LEU A 76 12.23 10.08 -16.93
CA LEU A 76 12.18 9.54 -15.57
C LEU A 76 13.56 9.00 -15.14
N ALA A 77 14.23 8.24 -15.99
CA ALA A 77 15.56 7.73 -15.71
C ALA A 77 16.57 8.87 -15.45
N ASN A 78 16.58 9.90 -16.31
CA ASN A 78 17.44 11.07 -16.16
C ASN A 78 17.18 11.85 -14.86
N LEU A 79 15.93 11.92 -14.39
CA LEU A 79 15.58 12.51 -13.10
C LEU A 79 16.03 11.65 -11.91
N MET A 80 15.99 10.32 -12.03
CA MET A 80 16.33 9.41 -10.95
C MET A 80 17.83 9.19 -10.78
N ILE A 81 18.63 9.18 -11.86
CA ILE A 81 20.08 8.91 -11.82
C ILE A 81 20.82 9.73 -10.73
N PRO A 82 20.61 11.05 -10.59
CA PRO A 82 21.27 11.82 -9.55
C PRO A 82 20.84 11.43 -8.12
N LEU A 83 19.59 10.98 -7.94
CA LEU A 83 19.07 10.53 -6.64
C LEU A 83 19.65 9.16 -6.28
N ILE A 84 19.77 8.26 -7.25
CA ILE A 84 20.37 6.93 -7.07
C ILE A 84 21.82 7.08 -6.64
N ASN A 85 22.60 7.91 -7.34
CA ASN A 85 24.01 8.13 -7.04
C ASN A 85 24.26 8.75 -5.64
N LYS A 86 23.24 9.36 -5.05
CA LYS A 86 23.29 9.93 -3.69
C LYS A 86 22.69 9.03 -2.61
N THR A 87 21.98 7.97 -3.01
CA THR A 87 21.33 7.05 -2.07
C THR A 87 22.33 5.98 -1.63
N PRO A 88 22.68 5.90 -0.34
CA PRO A 88 23.49 4.79 0.16
C PRO A 88 22.66 3.50 0.14
N GLY A 89 23.22 2.42 -0.39
CA GLY A 89 22.57 1.10 -0.43
C GLY A 89 21.85 0.81 -1.74
N ALA A 90 20.74 0.08 -1.65
CA ALA A 90 19.99 -0.41 -2.82
C ALA A 90 18.80 0.49 -3.15
N VAL A 91 18.51 0.63 -4.44
CA VAL A 91 17.31 1.33 -4.93
C VAL A 91 16.47 0.35 -5.74
N SER A 92 15.17 0.32 -5.47
CA SER A 92 14.19 -0.47 -6.21
C SER A 92 13.24 0.46 -6.97
N PHE A 93 12.82 0.04 -8.16
CA PHE A 93 11.88 0.77 -9.00
C PHE A 93 10.73 -0.13 -9.39
N SER A 94 9.51 0.40 -9.28
CA SER A 94 8.30 -0.26 -9.77
C SER A 94 7.68 0.61 -10.85
N VAL A 95 7.44 0.03 -12.02
CA VAL A 95 6.75 0.68 -13.14
C VAL A 95 5.51 -0.15 -13.43
N PRO A 96 4.32 0.46 -13.51
CA PRO A 96 3.12 -0.28 -13.87
C PRO A 96 3.29 -0.88 -15.27
N ALA A 97 2.85 -2.13 -15.45
CA ALA A 97 2.86 -2.76 -16.76
C ALA A 97 1.94 -1.96 -17.70
N ILE A 98 2.52 -1.44 -18.79
CA ILE A 98 1.76 -0.83 -19.87
C ILE A 98 1.18 -2.01 -20.67
N ARG A 99 -0.14 -2.16 -20.65
CA ARG A 99 -0.85 -3.08 -21.56
C ARG A 99 -1.05 -2.42 -22.92
#